data_AF-A0AAN7Y2Q0-F1
#
_entry.id   AF-A0AAN7Y2Q0-F1
#
_cell.length_a   1.000
_cell.length_b   1.000
_cell.length_c   1.000
_cell.angle_alpha   90.00
_cell.angle_beta   90.00
_cell.angle_gamma   90.00
#
_symmetry.space_group_name_H-M   'P 1'
#
loop_
_entity.id
_entity.type
_entity.pdbx_description
1 polymer ?
#
loop_
_entity_poly.entity_id
_entity_poly.type
_entity_poly.pdbx_seq_one_letter_code
_entity_poly.pdbx_strand_id
1 'polypeptide(L)'
;MILTTIIANCIVLALEQHLPGEDKTPMSKRLEKTEPYFIGMFCFEAGIKIIALGFVFHKGSYLRNGWNVMDFIVVLSGILAAAGAHMNISVDLRTLRAVRVLRPLKLVSGIPSLQIVLKSIMKAMVPLLQIGLLLFFAILMFAIIGLEFYSGKLHYTCTPQHGILENETVDSSEYEVPCGVRRCPDKYSCSDTWIGPNDGITQFDNILFAVLTVFQCITMEGWTTVLYNTDDALGPNWNWIYFIPLIIIGSFFVLNLVLGVLSGEFAKERERVENRRAFMKLRRQQQIERELNGYRAWIDRAEEVMLAEENKNSGPSALDGESADSCFRIMCIVLLLSLQLLS
;
A
#
# COMPACT_ATOMS: atom_id res chain seq x y z
N MET A 1 5.45 -24.38 -8.00
CA MET A 1 4.27 -25.18 -7.58
C MET A 1 3.33 -24.40 -6.66
N ILE A 2 3.81 -23.82 -5.53
CA ILE A 2 2.94 -23.05 -4.62
C ILE A 2 2.47 -21.73 -5.22
N LEU A 3 3.34 -20.99 -5.91
CA LEU A 3 2.94 -19.74 -6.57
C LEU A 3 1.86 -19.97 -7.64
N THR A 4 2.02 -21.02 -8.45
CA THR A 4 1.04 -21.41 -9.47
C THR A 4 -0.30 -21.81 -8.87
N THR A 5 -0.31 -22.43 -7.69
CA THR A 5 -1.57 -22.80 -7.02
C THR A 5 -2.25 -21.62 -6.33
N ILE A 6 -1.48 -20.65 -5.83
CA ILE A 6 -2.02 -19.36 -5.39
C ILE A 6 -2.68 -18.64 -6.56
N ILE A 7 -2.00 -18.54 -7.72
CA ILE A 7 -2.55 -17.88 -8.91
C ILE A 7 -3.82 -18.58 -9.40
N ALA A 8 -3.82 -19.92 -9.47
CA ALA A 8 -5.00 -20.68 -9.85
C ALA A 8 -6.19 -20.45 -8.88
N ASN A 9 -5.92 -20.35 -7.57
CA ASN A 9 -6.93 -20.02 -6.56
C ASN A 9 -7.46 -18.59 -6.73
N CYS A 10 -6.59 -17.61 -7.04
CA CYS A 10 -7.03 -16.25 -7.34
C CYS A 10 -7.93 -16.18 -8.59
N ILE A 11 -7.62 -16.96 -9.63
CA ILE A 11 -8.46 -17.04 -10.84
C ILE A 11 -9.82 -17.66 -10.49
N VAL A 12 -9.83 -18.73 -9.69
CA VAL A 12 -11.06 -19.37 -9.21
C VAL A 12 -11.91 -18.37 -8.42
N LEU A 13 -11.33 -17.62 -7.48
CA LEU A 13 -12.05 -16.57 -6.74
C LEU A 13 -12.58 -15.45 -7.65
N ALA A 14 -11.82 -15.06 -8.67
CA ALA A 14 -12.25 -14.02 -9.62
C ALA A 14 -13.41 -14.46 -10.53
N LEU A 15 -13.54 -15.77 -10.78
CA LEU A 15 -14.63 -16.35 -11.57
C LEU A 15 -15.90 -16.63 -10.74
N GLU A 16 -15.83 -16.45 -9.42
CA GLU A 16 -16.96 -16.67 -8.52
C GLU A 16 -17.97 -15.52 -8.61
N GLN A 17 -19.18 -15.85 -9.08
CA GLN A 17 -20.28 -14.90 -9.18
C GLN A 17 -21.10 -14.90 -7.89
N HIS A 18 -21.20 -13.73 -7.26
CA HIS A 18 -22.05 -13.53 -6.09
C HIS A 18 -23.41 -13.03 -6.55
N LEU A 19 -24.34 -13.96 -6.82
CA LEU A 19 -25.73 -13.59 -7.15
C LEU A 19 -26.51 -13.22 -5.88
N PRO A 20 -27.44 -12.26 -5.94
CA PRO A 20 -28.38 -12.01 -4.86
C PRO A 20 -29.34 -13.20 -4.72
N GLY A 21 -29.54 -13.68 -3.49
CA GLY A 21 -30.29 -14.91 -3.19
C GLY A 21 -29.40 -16.14 -3.05
N GLU A 22 -29.95 -17.27 -2.58
CA GLU A 22 -29.20 -18.54 -2.47
C GLU A 22 -28.96 -19.23 -3.83
N ASP A 23 -29.23 -18.55 -4.93
CA ASP A 23 -29.12 -19.09 -6.28
C ASP A 23 -27.65 -19.19 -6.74
N LYS A 24 -27.19 -20.43 -6.91
CA LYS A 24 -25.84 -20.74 -7.40
C LYS A 24 -25.88 -21.23 -8.84
N THR A 25 -25.14 -20.57 -9.72
CA THR A 25 -24.92 -21.05 -11.10
C THR A 25 -24.23 -22.43 -11.09
N PRO A 26 -24.44 -23.26 -12.13
CA PRO A 26 -23.74 -24.55 -12.25
C PRO A 26 -22.21 -24.39 -12.27
N MET A 27 -21.71 -23.25 -12.74
CA MET A 27 -20.28 -22.89 -12.71
C MET A 27 -19.80 -22.65 -11.26
N SER A 28 -20.54 -21.89 -10.46
CA SER A 28 -20.22 -21.65 -9.04
C SER A 28 -20.17 -22.96 -8.23
N LYS A 29 -21.13 -23.87 -8.44
CA LYS A 29 -21.13 -25.20 -7.79
C LYS A 29 -19.88 -26.04 -8.13
N ARG A 30 -19.34 -25.91 -9.35
CA ARG A 30 -18.09 -26.59 -9.73
C ARG A 30 -16.88 -25.96 -9.07
N LEU A 31 -16.86 -24.64 -8.94
CA LEU A 31 -15.81 -23.90 -8.25
C LEU A 31 -15.73 -24.24 -6.76
N GLU A 32 -16.87 -24.35 -6.07
CA GLU A 32 -16.92 -24.76 -4.66
C GLU A 32 -16.28 -26.14 -4.44
N LYS A 33 -16.42 -27.07 -5.39
CA LYS A 33 -15.77 -28.40 -5.32
C LYS A 33 -14.25 -28.32 -5.41
N THR A 34 -13.68 -27.27 -6.00
CA THR A 34 -12.21 -27.11 -6.12
C THR A 34 -11.58 -26.54 -4.85
N GLU A 35 -12.35 -25.87 -4.00
CA GLU A 35 -11.86 -25.23 -2.78
C GLU A 35 -11.19 -26.15 -1.75
N PRO A 36 -11.73 -27.32 -1.39
CA PRO A 36 -11.08 -28.22 -0.43
C PRO A 36 -9.71 -28.69 -0.93
N TYR A 37 -9.51 -28.82 -2.25
CA TYR A 37 -8.21 -29.17 -2.81
C TYR A 37 -7.16 -28.08 -2.57
N PHE A 38 -7.53 -26.80 -2.76
CA PHE A 38 -6.63 -25.68 -2.46
C PHE A 38 -6.29 -25.58 -0.97
N ILE A 39 -7.29 -25.77 -0.10
CA ILE A 39 -7.08 -25.78 1.36
C ILE A 39 -6.15 -26.92 1.76
N GLY A 40 -6.37 -28.12 1.23
CA GLY A 40 -5.51 -29.28 1.49
C GLY A 40 -4.05 -29.03 1.10
N MET A 41 -3.81 -28.44 -0.08
CA MET A 41 -2.46 -28.10 -0.52
C MET A 41 -1.79 -27.05 0.38
N PHE A 42 -2.51 -26.02 0.82
CA PHE A 42 -1.96 -25.02 1.73
C PHE A 42 -1.75 -25.56 3.16
N CYS A 43 -2.61 -26.47 3.60
CA CYS A 43 -2.43 -27.16 4.87
C CYS A 43 -1.17 -28.03 4.85
N PHE A 44 -0.93 -28.72 3.73
CA PHE A 44 0.29 -29.50 3.54
C PHE A 44 1.54 -28.63 3.55
N GLU A 45 1.52 -27.50 2.83
CA GLU A 45 2.60 -26.51 2.85
C GLU A 45 2.88 -25.99 4.28
N ALA A 46 1.84 -25.58 5.01
CA ALA A 46 1.97 -25.09 6.37
C ALA A 46 2.50 -26.18 7.32
N GLY A 47 2.00 -27.41 7.19
CA GLY A 47 2.47 -28.56 7.95
C GLY A 47 3.96 -28.83 7.76
N ILE A 48 4.45 -28.86 6.51
CA ILE A 48 5.88 -29.03 6.22
C ILE A 48 6.70 -27.90 6.86
N LYS A 49 6.26 -26.64 6.72
CA LYS A 49 6.96 -25.49 7.30
C LYS A 49 7.01 -25.55 8.83
N ILE A 50 5.92 -25.98 9.48
CA ILE A 50 5.85 -26.13 10.94
C ILE A 50 6.81 -27.22 11.43
N ILE A 51 6.87 -28.37 10.74
CA ILE A 51 7.76 -29.48 11.10
C ILE A 51 9.23 -29.07 10.91
N ALA A 52 9.56 -28.39 9.80
CA ALA A 52 10.93 -28.02 9.47
C ALA A 52 11.49 -26.88 10.35
N LEU A 53 10.68 -25.89 10.70
CA LEU A 53 11.12 -24.68 11.42
C LEU A 53 10.83 -24.74 12.93
N GLY A 54 10.01 -25.70 13.37
CA GLY A 54 9.48 -25.77 14.73
C GLY A 54 8.35 -24.76 14.98
N PHE A 55 7.42 -25.10 15.86
CA PHE A 55 6.18 -24.35 16.05
C PHE A 55 6.39 -22.97 16.73
N VAL A 56 6.95 -22.93 17.95
CA VAL A 56 7.01 -21.70 18.77
C VAL A 56 8.34 -21.46 19.51
N PHE A 57 9.03 -22.50 19.99
CA PHE A 57 10.07 -22.33 21.02
C PHE A 57 11.48 -21.92 20.52
N HIS A 58 11.75 -21.92 19.21
CA HIS A 58 13.07 -21.55 18.67
C HIS A 58 13.10 -20.14 18.06
N LYS A 59 14.28 -19.49 18.06
CA LYS A 59 14.47 -18.13 17.50
C LYS A 59 14.17 -18.01 15.99
N GLY A 60 14.03 -19.13 15.28
CA GLY A 60 13.60 -19.23 13.87
C GLY A 60 12.25 -19.90 13.65
N SER A 61 11.42 -20.04 14.70
CA SER A 61 10.15 -20.74 14.63
C SER A 61 9.14 -20.09 13.68
N TYR A 62 8.26 -20.93 13.13
CA TYR A 62 7.31 -20.59 12.07
C TYR A 62 6.47 -19.35 12.39
N LEU A 63 5.92 -19.26 13.61
CA LEU A 63 5.03 -18.17 14.03
C LEU A 63 5.73 -16.84 14.36
N ARG A 64 7.06 -16.79 14.38
CA ARG A 64 7.80 -15.55 14.64
C ARG A 64 8.00 -14.70 13.38
N ASN A 65 7.84 -15.31 12.20
CA ASN A 65 7.86 -14.60 10.92
C ASN A 65 6.45 -14.09 10.58
N GLY A 66 6.27 -12.77 10.50
CA GLY A 66 4.95 -12.16 10.24
C GLY A 66 4.28 -12.64 8.93
N TRP A 67 5.06 -12.99 7.92
CA TRP A 67 4.52 -13.53 6.66
C TRP A 67 3.99 -14.97 6.80
N ASN A 68 4.65 -15.78 7.63
CA ASN A 68 4.19 -17.13 7.94
C ASN A 68 2.96 -17.11 8.86
N VAL A 69 2.83 -16.10 9.73
CA VAL A 69 1.61 -15.89 10.54
C VAL A 69 0.42 -15.57 9.65
N MET A 70 0.59 -14.71 8.64
CA MET A 70 -0.45 -14.46 7.64
C MET A 70 -0.85 -15.74 6.90
N ASP A 71 0.12 -16.53 6.44
CA ASP A 71 -0.13 -17.82 5.79
C ASP A 71 -0.93 -18.77 6.70
N PHE A 72 -0.59 -18.81 7.99
CA PHE A 72 -1.25 -19.65 8.98
C PHE A 72 -2.71 -19.24 9.22
N ILE A 73 -3.00 -17.94 9.32
CA ILE A 73 -4.37 -17.41 9.47
C ILE A 73 -5.24 -17.80 8.28
N VAL A 74 -4.70 -17.72 7.05
CA VAL A 74 -5.42 -18.11 5.83
C VAL A 74 -5.73 -19.61 5.82
N VAL A 75 -4.81 -20.45 6.28
CA VAL A 75 -5.04 -21.91 6.39
C VAL A 75 -6.05 -22.23 7.50
N LEU A 76 -5.91 -21.62 8.67
CA LEU A 76 -6.77 -21.86 9.83
C LEU A 76 -8.23 -21.47 9.54
N SER A 77 -8.45 -20.29 8.93
CA SER A 77 -9.79 -19.85 8.51
C SER A 77 -10.41 -20.77 7.45
N GLY A 78 -9.59 -21.31 6.52
CA GLY A 78 -10.04 -22.29 5.54
C GLY A 78 -10.48 -23.62 6.17
N ILE A 79 -9.72 -24.13 7.14
CA ILE A 79 -10.07 -25.34 7.89
C ILE A 79 -11.33 -25.12 8.72
N LEU A 80 -11.43 -23.98 9.41
CA LEU A 80 -12.61 -23.64 10.21
C LEU A 80 -13.88 -23.54 9.34
N ALA A 81 -13.78 -22.98 8.14
CA ALA A 81 -14.87 -22.93 7.17
C ALA A 81 -15.30 -24.33 6.70
N ALA A 82 -14.34 -25.22 6.41
CA ALA A 82 -14.62 -26.59 5.99
C ALA A 82 -15.21 -27.44 7.13
N ALA A 83 -14.68 -27.30 8.34
CA ALA A 83 -15.16 -28.00 9.53
C ALA A 83 -16.57 -27.52 9.95
N GLY A 84 -16.83 -26.20 9.87
CA GLY A 84 -18.15 -25.63 10.16
C GLY A 84 -19.24 -26.15 9.21
N ALA A 85 -18.91 -26.35 7.93
CA ALA A 85 -19.83 -26.95 6.95
C ALA A 85 -20.16 -28.42 7.24
N HIS A 86 -19.22 -29.19 7.83
CA HIS A 86 -19.42 -30.60 8.15
C HIS A 86 -20.12 -30.83 9.50
N MET A 87 -19.90 -29.95 10.48
CA MET A 87 -20.38 -30.13 11.86
C MET A 87 -21.72 -29.43 12.14
N ASN A 88 -22.39 -28.84 11.13
CA ASN A 88 -23.63 -28.05 11.28
C ASN A 88 -23.55 -26.98 12.40
N ILE A 89 -22.35 -26.48 12.69
CA ILE A 89 -22.17 -25.40 13.65
C ILE A 89 -22.62 -24.12 12.93
N SER A 90 -23.60 -23.41 13.48
CA SER A 90 -24.15 -22.16 12.96
C SER A 90 -23.18 -20.97 13.08
N VAL A 91 -21.90 -21.19 12.82
CA VAL A 91 -20.97 -20.08 12.58
C VAL A 91 -21.41 -19.45 11.28
N ASP A 92 -21.53 -18.13 11.26
CA ASP A 92 -21.99 -17.36 10.10
C ASP A 92 -21.05 -17.60 8.91
N LEU A 93 -21.32 -18.65 8.12
CA LEU A 93 -20.45 -19.18 7.07
C LEU A 93 -20.09 -18.10 6.04
N ARG A 94 -20.92 -17.05 5.95
CA ARG A 94 -20.71 -15.87 5.11
C ARG A 94 -19.44 -15.11 5.49
N THR A 95 -19.17 -14.94 6.79
CA THR A 95 -17.97 -14.26 7.29
C THR A 95 -16.71 -15.08 7.01
N LEU A 96 -16.75 -16.40 7.23
CA LEU A 96 -15.64 -17.31 6.95
C LEU A 96 -15.35 -17.46 5.44
N ARG A 97 -16.38 -17.33 4.59
CA ARG A 97 -16.21 -17.23 3.14
C ARG A 97 -15.55 -15.91 2.74
N ALA A 98 -15.91 -14.79 3.36
CA ALA A 98 -15.28 -13.49 3.09
C ALA A 98 -13.77 -13.50 3.38
N VAL A 99 -13.31 -14.20 4.43
CA VAL A 99 -11.88 -14.32 4.77
C VAL A 99 -11.05 -14.95 3.64
N ARG A 100 -11.67 -15.69 2.71
CA ARG A 100 -10.99 -16.25 1.53
C ARG A 100 -10.44 -15.15 0.61
N VAL A 101 -10.97 -13.92 0.68
CA VAL A 101 -10.43 -12.73 -0.02
C VAL A 101 -9.01 -12.37 0.41
N LEU A 102 -8.53 -12.89 1.54
CA LEU A 102 -7.16 -12.69 2.02
C LEU A 102 -6.16 -13.66 1.35
N ARG A 103 -6.61 -14.73 0.68
CA ARG A 103 -5.73 -15.72 0.03
C ARG A 103 -4.78 -15.12 -1.02
N PRO A 104 -5.20 -14.15 -1.86
CA PRO A 104 -4.28 -13.42 -2.75
C PRO A 104 -3.12 -12.76 -2.02
N LEU A 105 -3.25 -12.40 -0.73
CA LEU A 105 -2.15 -11.85 0.06
C LEU A 105 -1.02 -12.88 0.28
N LYS A 106 -1.26 -14.19 0.18
CA LYS A 106 -0.17 -15.19 0.18
C LYS A 106 0.78 -15.01 -1.03
N LEU A 107 0.36 -14.34 -2.10
CA LEU A 107 1.27 -14.00 -3.20
C LEU A 107 2.40 -13.07 -2.72
N VAL A 108 2.11 -12.21 -1.74
CA VAL A 108 3.10 -11.37 -1.06
C VAL A 108 4.09 -12.21 -0.27
N SER A 109 3.62 -13.18 0.53
CA SER A 109 4.51 -14.07 1.29
C SER A 109 5.33 -14.98 0.37
N GLY A 110 4.82 -15.30 -0.82
CA GLY A 110 5.51 -16.11 -1.83
C GLY A 110 6.58 -15.37 -2.66
N ILE A 111 6.44 -14.06 -2.90
CA ILE A 111 7.37 -13.28 -3.73
C ILE A 111 8.18 -12.30 -2.87
N PRO A 112 9.49 -12.53 -2.66
CA PRO A 112 10.31 -11.68 -1.79
C PRO A 112 10.40 -10.23 -2.26
N SER A 113 10.36 -9.99 -3.58
CA SER A 113 10.35 -8.64 -4.15
C SER A 113 9.15 -7.81 -3.67
N LEU A 114 7.96 -8.43 -3.54
CA LEU A 114 6.75 -7.74 -3.09
C LEU A 114 6.78 -7.43 -1.59
N GLN A 115 7.41 -8.31 -0.79
CA GLN A 115 7.66 -8.07 0.63
C GLN A 115 8.52 -6.83 0.85
N ILE A 116 9.56 -6.64 0.04
CA ILE A 116 10.45 -5.46 0.12
C ILE A 116 9.66 -4.18 -0.20
N VAL A 117 8.80 -4.22 -1.21
CA VAL A 117 7.95 -3.08 -1.61
C VAL A 117 6.98 -2.71 -0.48
N LEU A 118 6.21 -3.66 0.04
CA LEU A 118 5.25 -3.37 1.12
C LEU A 118 5.92 -2.92 2.41
N LYS A 119 7.08 -3.50 2.77
CA LYS A 119 7.86 -3.03 3.91
C LYS A 119 8.33 -1.59 3.74
N SER A 120 8.65 -1.20 2.51
CA SER A 120 9.00 0.18 2.18
C SER A 120 7.79 1.12 2.31
N ILE A 121 6.61 0.69 1.84
CA ILE A 121 5.35 1.44 1.98
C ILE A 121 4.99 1.62 3.46
N MET A 122 5.02 0.55 4.26
CA MET A 122 4.74 0.62 5.69
C MET A 122 5.68 1.60 6.40
N LYS A 123 6.97 1.63 6.04
CA LYS A 123 7.94 2.56 6.60
C LYS A 123 7.62 4.02 6.23
N ALA A 124 7.13 4.27 5.02
CA ALA A 124 6.71 5.60 4.56
C ALA A 124 5.36 6.04 5.16
N MET A 125 4.51 5.11 5.57
CA MET A 125 3.21 5.42 6.17
C MET A 125 3.32 5.95 7.61
N VAL A 126 4.31 5.50 8.38
CA VAL A 126 4.51 5.94 9.78
C VAL A 126 4.62 7.46 9.93
N PRO A 127 5.46 8.19 9.15
CA PRO A 127 5.50 9.65 9.26
C PRO A 127 4.17 10.28 8.85
N LEU A 128 3.51 9.78 7.79
CA LEU A 128 2.20 10.26 7.33
C LEU A 128 1.12 10.15 8.42
N LEU A 129 1.18 9.14 9.29
CA LEU A 129 0.19 8.94 10.37
C LEU A 129 0.19 10.11 11.37
N GLN A 130 1.35 10.65 11.74
CA GLN A 130 1.42 11.78 12.67
C GLN A 130 0.66 13.00 12.15
N ILE A 131 0.72 13.21 10.84
CA ILE A 131 0.08 14.34 10.23
C ILE A 131 -1.39 14.04 9.90
N GLY A 132 -1.71 12.78 9.56
CA GLY A 132 -3.08 12.30 9.52
C GLY A 132 -3.81 12.49 10.85
N LEU A 133 -3.11 12.36 11.98
CA LEU A 133 -3.67 12.64 13.31
C LEU A 133 -3.97 14.14 13.50
N LEU A 134 -3.09 15.04 13.05
CA LEU A 134 -3.35 16.48 13.06
C LEU A 134 -4.57 16.83 12.22
N LEU A 135 -4.69 16.24 11.03
CA LEU A 135 -5.86 16.39 10.17
C LEU A 135 -7.13 15.87 10.86
N PHE A 136 -7.07 14.71 11.50
CA PHE A 136 -8.20 14.14 12.23
C PHE A 136 -8.69 15.08 13.34
N PHE A 137 -7.79 15.74 14.07
CA PHE A 137 -8.17 16.77 15.05
C PHE A 137 -8.84 17.98 14.41
N ALA A 138 -8.36 18.44 13.24
CA ALA A 138 -9.00 19.52 12.51
C ALA A 138 -10.42 19.12 12.05
N ILE A 139 -10.59 17.90 11.53
CA ILE A 139 -11.90 17.35 11.15
C ILE A 139 -12.83 17.31 12.36
N LEU A 140 -12.35 16.82 13.51
CA LEU A 140 -13.14 16.78 14.75
C LEU A 140 -13.58 18.17 15.19
N MET A 141 -12.71 19.17 15.09
CA MET A 141 -13.05 20.55 15.45
C MET A 141 -14.21 21.07 14.58
N PHE A 142 -14.12 20.93 13.26
CA PHE A 142 -15.21 21.33 12.36
C PHE A 142 -16.47 20.49 12.57
N ALA A 143 -16.35 19.20 12.86
CA ALA A 143 -17.49 18.33 13.14
C ALA A 143 -18.24 18.75 14.40
N ILE A 144 -17.55 19.14 15.48
CA ILE A 144 -18.17 19.67 16.70
C ILE A 144 -18.89 20.98 16.40
N ILE A 145 -18.25 21.90 15.66
CA ILE A 145 -18.87 23.17 15.26
C ILE A 145 -20.12 22.93 14.41
N GLY A 146 -20.05 22.02 13.43
CA GLY A 146 -21.18 21.65 12.58
C GLY A 146 -22.31 20.97 13.34
N LEU A 147 -21.99 20.14 14.33
CA LEU A 147 -22.97 19.51 15.22
C LEU A 147 -23.78 20.56 15.99
N GLU A 148 -23.11 21.56 16.58
CA GLU A 148 -23.79 22.64 17.31
C GLU A 148 -24.71 23.49 16.40
N PHE A 149 -24.33 23.71 15.13
CA PHE A 149 -25.13 24.53 14.21
C PHE A 149 -26.27 23.77 13.53
N TYR A 150 -26.04 22.52 13.13
CA TYR A 150 -26.90 21.79 12.21
C TYR A 150 -27.63 20.59 12.84
N SER A 151 -27.45 20.33 14.14
CA SER A 151 -28.14 19.25 14.84
C SER A 151 -29.67 19.40 14.77
N GLY A 152 -30.33 18.32 14.35
CA GLY A 152 -31.77 18.15 14.23
C GLY A 152 -32.40 18.89 13.05
N LYS A 153 -31.61 19.56 12.21
CA LYS A 153 -32.14 20.45 11.15
C LYS A 153 -32.41 19.74 9.83
N LEU A 154 -31.84 18.56 9.61
CA LEU A 154 -31.91 17.83 8.35
C LEU A 154 -32.98 16.73 8.33
N HIS A 155 -33.92 16.71 9.28
CA HIS A 155 -35.00 15.70 9.38
C HIS A 155 -36.33 16.12 8.75
N TYR A 156 -36.42 17.34 8.23
CA TYR A 156 -37.64 17.87 7.65
C TYR A 156 -37.61 17.68 6.14
N THR A 157 -38.63 17.04 5.55
CA THR A 157 -38.76 16.88 4.09
C THR A 157 -40.18 17.18 3.61
N CYS A 158 -40.33 17.36 2.29
CA CYS A 158 -41.61 17.63 1.68
C CYS A 158 -42.40 16.32 1.50
N THR A 159 -43.52 16.22 2.20
CA THR A 159 -44.43 15.06 2.13
C THR A 159 -45.72 15.45 1.42
N PRO A 160 -46.31 14.54 0.61
CA PRO A 160 -47.55 14.81 -0.11
C PRO A 160 -48.72 14.97 0.87
N GLN A 161 -49.57 15.98 0.65
CA GLN A 161 -50.80 16.16 1.42
C GLN A 161 -51.84 15.06 1.07
N HIS A 162 -52.75 14.75 2.00
CA HIS A 162 -53.78 13.74 1.80
C HIS A 162 -54.64 14.02 0.55
N GLY A 163 -54.69 13.07 -0.38
CA GLY A 163 -55.54 13.12 -1.58
C GLY A 163 -54.84 13.47 -2.90
N ILE A 164 -53.50 13.48 -2.95
CA ILE A 164 -52.76 13.62 -4.21
C ILE A 164 -52.92 12.34 -5.06
N LEU A 165 -53.24 12.53 -6.33
CA LEU A 165 -53.33 11.48 -7.33
C LEU A 165 -51.90 11.17 -7.86
N GLU A 166 -51.54 9.90 -8.09
CA GLU A 166 -50.17 9.50 -8.52
C GLU A 166 -49.67 10.19 -9.81
N ASN A 167 -50.56 10.76 -10.62
CA ASN A 167 -50.21 11.50 -11.83
C ASN A 167 -49.88 12.99 -11.59
N GLU A 168 -50.05 13.49 -10.36
CA GLU A 168 -49.71 14.85 -9.94
C GLU A 168 -48.48 14.89 -9.02
N THR A 169 -47.86 13.74 -8.73
CA THR A 169 -46.65 13.69 -7.92
C THR A 169 -45.46 14.22 -8.70
N VAL A 170 -44.69 15.09 -8.05
CA VAL A 170 -43.46 15.68 -8.60
C VAL A 170 -42.35 14.63 -8.55
N ASP A 171 -41.34 14.78 -9.42
CA ASP A 171 -40.16 13.89 -9.46
C ASP A 171 -39.46 13.77 -8.09
N SER A 172 -38.89 12.60 -7.80
CA SER A 172 -38.21 12.29 -6.53
C SER A 172 -37.13 13.30 -6.15
N SER A 173 -36.43 13.83 -7.16
CA SER A 173 -35.38 14.83 -6.98
C SER A 173 -35.86 16.16 -6.41
N GLU A 174 -37.15 16.50 -6.54
CA GLU A 174 -37.70 17.79 -6.09
C GLU A 174 -38.29 17.76 -4.67
N TYR A 175 -38.61 16.57 -4.14
CA TYR A 175 -39.18 16.42 -2.79
C TYR A 175 -38.23 15.73 -1.79
N GLU A 176 -37.25 14.93 -2.22
CA GLU A 176 -36.23 14.31 -1.34
C GLU A 176 -35.11 15.29 -0.93
N VAL A 177 -35.50 16.51 -0.61
CA VAL A 177 -34.60 17.57 -0.14
C VAL A 177 -35.06 18.07 1.24
N PRO A 178 -34.15 18.62 2.07
CA PRO A 178 -34.54 19.23 3.32
C PRO A 178 -35.48 20.41 3.09
N CYS A 179 -36.51 20.54 3.91
CA CYS A 179 -37.41 21.69 3.91
C CYS A 179 -37.26 22.52 5.19
N GLY A 180 -37.54 23.81 5.10
CA GLY A 180 -37.42 24.76 6.20
C GLY A 180 -37.57 26.17 5.71
N VAL A 181 -36.48 26.72 5.17
CA VAL A 181 -36.50 28.01 4.45
C VAL A 181 -36.92 27.82 3.00
N ARG A 182 -36.50 26.72 2.37
CA ARG A 182 -37.05 26.29 1.08
C ARG A 182 -38.51 25.90 1.25
N ARG A 183 -39.37 26.47 0.41
CA ARG A 183 -40.79 26.12 0.35
C ARG A 183 -40.98 24.83 -0.44
N CYS A 184 -41.83 23.94 0.08
CA CYS A 184 -42.24 22.75 -0.65
C CYS A 184 -43.09 23.11 -1.88
N PRO A 185 -43.13 22.23 -2.90
CA PRO A 185 -44.03 22.37 -4.04
C PRO A 185 -45.51 22.45 -3.62
N ASP A 186 -46.36 22.94 -4.52
CA ASP A 186 -47.80 23.01 -4.29
C ASP A 186 -48.36 21.63 -3.92
N LYS A 187 -49.26 21.57 -2.91
CA LYS A 187 -49.83 20.35 -2.32
C LYS A 187 -48.85 19.50 -1.49
N TYR A 188 -47.62 19.94 -1.24
CA TYR A 188 -46.70 19.27 -0.31
C TYR A 188 -46.58 20.05 1.00
N SER A 189 -46.43 19.34 2.11
CA SER A 189 -46.22 19.90 3.45
C SER A 189 -44.89 19.43 4.04
N CYS A 190 -44.22 20.33 4.75
CA CYS A 190 -42.95 20.04 5.39
C CYS A 190 -43.19 19.24 6.68
N SER A 191 -42.72 17.99 6.72
CA SER A 191 -42.91 17.06 7.84
C SER A 191 -41.58 16.47 8.31
N ASP A 192 -41.50 16.10 9.58
CA ASP A 192 -40.31 15.60 10.30
C ASP A 192 -40.12 14.08 10.22
N THR A 193 -40.85 13.40 9.33
CA THR A 193 -40.80 11.93 9.20
C THR A 193 -39.55 11.41 8.48
N TRP A 194 -38.64 12.30 8.08
CA TRP A 194 -37.50 11.93 7.24
C TRP A 194 -36.26 11.61 8.07
N ILE A 195 -35.61 10.51 7.72
CA ILE A 195 -34.38 10.08 8.39
C ILE A 195 -33.20 11.01 8.09
N GLY A 196 -33.26 11.74 6.96
CA GLY A 196 -32.26 12.70 6.50
C GLY A 196 -31.70 12.36 5.12
N PRO A 197 -30.87 13.25 4.55
CA PRO A 197 -30.32 13.06 3.21
C PRO A 197 -29.40 11.84 3.12
N ASN A 198 -29.37 11.19 1.95
CA ASN A 198 -28.61 9.95 1.70
C ASN A 198 -28.90 8.86 2.74
N ASP A 199 -30.18 8.50 2.93
CA ASP A 199 -30.64 7.53 3.93
C ASP A 199 -30.16 7.84 5.37
N GLY A 200 -30.02 9.13 5.69
CA GLY A 200 -29.58 9.59 7.00
C GLY A 200 -28.08 9.46 7.24
N ILE A 201 -27.25 9.20 6.22
CA ILE A 201 -25.79 9.13 6.37
C ILE A 201 -25.19 10.53 6.52
N THR A 202 -25.68 11.50 5.73
CA THR A 202 -25.19 12.88 5.76
C THR A 202 -26.00 13.72 6.74
N GLN A 203 -25.60 13.67 8.01
CA GLN A 203 -26.26 14.35 9.13
C GLN A 203 -25.23 14.91 10.13
N PHE A 204 -25.68 15.84 10.98
CA PHE A 204 -24.86 16.48 12.02
C PHE A 204 -25.31 16.15 13.45
N ASP A 205 -26.18 15.15 13.64
CA ASP A 205 -26.80 14.89 14.96
C ASP A 205 -25.88 14.11 15.90
N ASN A 206 -25.00 13.29 15.33
CA ASN A 206 -24.03 12.50 16.07
C ASN A 206 -22.61 12.85 15.61
N ILE A 207 -21.66 12.89 16.56
CA ILE A 207 -20.28 13.24 16.25
C ILE A 207 -19.66 12.34 15.16
N LEU A 208 -20.01 11.05 15.11
CA LEU A 208 -19.48 10.13 14.10
C LEU A 208 -19.98 10.47 12.69
N PHE A 209 -21.27 10.76 12.53
CA PHE A 209 -21.85 11.16 11.24
C PHE A 209 -21.43 12.58 10.84
N ALA A 210 -21.27 13.49 11.82
CA ALA A 210 -20.72 14.82 11.58
C ALA A 210 -19.26 14.74 11.08
N VAL A 211 -18.42 13.89 11.68
CA VAL A 211 -17.05 13.62 11.22
C VAL A 211 -17.05 13.05 9.80
N LEU A 212 -17.95 12.11 9.49
CA LEU A 212 -18.07 11.52 8.15
C LEU A 212 -18.47 12.58 7.10
N THR A 213 -19.46 13.41 7.43
CA THR A 213 -19.96 14.48 6.55
C THR A 213 -18.88 15.54 6.33
N VAL A 214 -18.16 15.96 7.38
CA VAL A 214 -17.03 16.90 7.27
C VAL A 214 -15.89 16.30 6.46
N PHE A 215 -15.58 15.01 6.65
CA PHE A 215 -14.58 14.31 5.86
C PHE A 215 -14.94 14.29 4.37
N GLN A 216 -16.20 13.95 4.04
CA GLN A 216 -16.73 14.04 2.68
C GLN A 216 -16.55 15.46 2.11
N CYS A 217 -16.89 16.51 2.87
CA CYS A 217 -16.69 17.89 2.43
C CYS A 217 -15.22 18.22 2.13
N ILE A 218 -14.29 17.80 2.98
CA ILE A 218 -12.85 18.06 2.82
C ILE A 218 -12.26 17.35 1.60
N THR A 219 -12.78 16.18 1.25
CA THR A 219 -12.42 15.46 0.02
C THR A 219 -12.89 16.15 -1.27
N MET A 220 -13.60 17.27 -1.16
CA MET A 220 -14.19 18.02 -2.28
C MET A 220 -15.24 17.24 -3.08
N GLU A 221 -15.78 16.15 -2.54
CA GLU A 221 -16.80 15.33 -3.20
C GLU A 221 -18.16 15.53 -2.52
N GLY A 222 -19.15 16.01 -3.28
CA GLY A 222 -20.50 16.24 -2.75
C GLY A 222 -20.58 17.28 -1.62
N TRP A 223 -19.63 18.20 -1.49
CA TRP A 223 -19.68 19.24 -0.46
C TRP A 223 -20.75 20.30 -0.73
N THR A 224 -21.01 20.59 -2.00
CA THR A 224 -22.06 21.53 -2.42
C THR A 224 -23.45 21.00 -2.13
N THR A 225 -23.67 19.68 -2.20
CA THR A 225 -24.96 19.08 -1.86
C THR A 225 -25.24 19.20 -0.36
N VAL A 226 -24.22 19.00 0.48
CA VAL A 226 -24.33 19.25 1.93
C VAL A 226 -24.62 20.73 2.22
N LEU A 227 -23.93 21.65 1.54
CA LEU A 227 -24.20 23.09 1.65
C LEU A 227 -25.65 23.42 1.27
N TYR A 228 -26.12 22.97 0.10
CA TYR A 228 -27.49 23.23 -0.35
C TYR A 228 -28.54 22.60 0.56
N ASN A 229 -28.29 21.40 1.07
CA ASN A 229 -29.17 20.78 2.07
C ASN A 229 -29.27 21.63 3.35
N THR A 230 -28.17 22.21 3.82
CA THR A 230 -28.21 23.14 4.96
C THR A 230 -28.85 24.48 4.63
N ASP A 231 -28.70 24.98 3.39
CA ASP A 231 -29.32 26.22 2.92
C ASP A 231 -30.84 26.06 2.79
N ASP A 232 -31.31 24.93 2.30
CA ASP A 232 -32.74 24.65 2.17
C ASP A 232 -33.41 24.50 3.55
N ALA A 233 -32.70 23.96 4.53
CA ALA A 233 -33.18 23.81 5.91
C ALA A 233 -33.15 25.13 6.73
N LEU A 234 -32.03 25.87 6.71
CA LEU A 234 -31.78 27.01 7.62
C LEU A 234 -31.68 28.37 6.91
N GLY A 235 -31.57 28.37 5.58
CA GLY A 235 -31.37 29.56 4.76
C GLY A 235 -29.90 29.87 4.46
N PRO A 236 -29.60 30.54 3.33
CA PRO A 236 -28.22 30.70 2.83
C PRO A 236 -27.38 31.76 3.55
N ASN A 237 -27.97 32.56 4.45
CA ASN A 237 -27.34 33.78 4.95
C ASN A 237 -26.05 33.54 5.76
N TRP A 238 -25.96 32.43 6.50
CA TRP A 238 -24.88 32.16 7.45
C TRP A 238 -24.09 30.88 7.17
N ASN A 239 -24.62 29.97 6.34
CA ASN A 239 -24.01 28.67 6.10
C ASN A 239 -22.66 28.75 5.37
N TRP A 240 -22.51 29.70 4.44
CA TRP A 240 -21.25 29.92 3.73
C TRP A 240 -20.08 30.24 4.67
N ILE A 241 -20.33 30.82 5.86
CA ILE A 241 -19.29 31.13 6.86
C ILE A 241 -18.71 29.84 7.47
N TYR A 242 -19.47 28.76 7.51
CA TYR A 242 -18.97 27.47 7.95
C TYR A 242 -18.29 26.71 6.79
N PHE A 243 -18.97 26.57 5.65
CA PHE A 243 -18.49 25.74 4.56
C PHE A 243 -17.29 26.33 3.81
N ILE A 244 -17.21 27.64 3.60
CA ILE A 244 -16.09 28.24 2.85
C ILE A 244 -14.76 28.09 3.60
N PRO A 245 -14.65 28.44 4.90
CA PRO A 245 -13.45 28.14 5.67
C PRO A 245 -13.17 26.65 5.81
N LEU A 246 -14.20 25.79 5.91
CA LEU A 246 -14.01 24.35 5.92
C LEU A 246 -13.31 23.85 4.64
N ILE A 247 -13.71 24.32 3.47
CA ILE A 247 -13.09 23.93 2.20
C ILE A 247 -11.70 24.55 2.04
N ILE A 248 -11.57 25.85 2.33
CA ILE A 248 -10.28 26.56 2.20
C ILE A 248 -9.26 25.97 3.17
N ILE A 249 -9.60 25.92 4.45
CA ILE A 249 -8.69 25.42 5.48
C ILE A 249 -8.58 23.91 5.33
N GLY A 250 -9.68 23.15 5.37
CA GLY A 250 -9.63 21.70 5.35
C GLY A 250 -8.97 21.13 4.10
N SER A 251 -9.39 21.55 2.90
CA SER A 251 -8.92 20.89 1.68
C SER A 251 -7.53 21.38 1.22
N PHE A 252 -7.27 22.70 1.22
CA PHE A 252 -5.94 23.18 0.87
C PHE A 252 -4.90 22.82 1.92
N PHE A 253 -5.26 22.79 3.20
CA PHE A 253 -4.33 22.31 4.24
C PHE A 253 -3.98 20.85 4.00
N VAL A 254 -4.96 19.96 3.75
CA VAL A 254 -4.71 18.54 3.46
C VAL A 254 -3.76 18.37 2.27
N LEU A 255 -4.06 19.00 1.14
CA LEU A 255 -3.24 18.86 -0.07
C LEU A 255 -1.81 19.36 0.17
N ASN A 256 -1.65 20.56 0.72
CA ASN A 256 -0.33 21.14 0.98
C ASN A 256 0.50 20.33 1.96
N LEU A 257 -0.17 19.75 2.96
CA LEU A 257 0.44 18.95 3.99
C LEU A 257 0.88 17.58 3.49
N VAL A 258 0.05 16.91 2.69
CA VAL A 258 0.42 15.65 2.02
C VAL A 258 1.59 15.88 1.09
N LEU A 259 1.56 16.94 0.27
CA LEU A 259 2.64 17.30 -0.63
C LEU A 259 3.93 17.63 0.13
N GLY A 260 3.84 18.42 1.21
CA GLY A 260 4.99 18.80 2.03
C GLY A 260 5.67 17.59 2.66
N VAL A 261 4.89 16.63 3.16
CA VAL A 261 5.42 15.45 3.84
C VAL A 261 5.97 14.44 2.86
N LEU A 262 5.28 14.19 1.75
CA LEU A 262 5.81 13.35 0.68
C LEU A 262 7.10 13.93 0.12
N SER A 263 7.16 15.25 -0.08
CA SER A 263 8.38 15.94 -0.52
C SER A 263 9.51 15.76 0.50
N GLY A 264 9.22 15.94 1.80
CA GLY A 264 10.20 15.73 2.88
C GLY A 264 10.72 14.30 2.95
N GLU A 265 9.84 13.30 2.88
CA GLU A 265 10.23 11.88 2.91
C GLU A 265 10.96 11.46 1.63
N PHE A 266 10.55 11.96 0.46
CA PHE A 266 11.27 11.72 -0.80
C PHE A 266 12.64 12.39 -0.81
N ALA A 267 12.78 13.61 -0.28
CA ALA A 267 14.08 14.27 -0.13
C ALA A 267 15.00 13.47 0.79
N LYS A 268 14.49 13.01 1.93
CA LYS A 268 15.24 12.20 2.90
C LYS A 268 15.66 10.84 2.33
N GLU A 269 14.78 10.17 1.58
CA GLU A 269 15.14 8.90 0.95
C GLU A 269 16.10 9.10 -0.22
N ARG A 270 15.97 10.19 -0.99
CA ARG A 270 16.93 10.57 -2.03
C ARG A 270 18.32 10.80 -1.44
N GLU A 271 18.44 11.56 -0.35
CA GLU A 271 19.70 11.81 0.35
C GLU A 271 20.34 10.50 0.85
N ARG A 272 19.54 9.59 1.44
CA ARG A 272 20.02 8.26 1.86
C ARG A 272 20.55 7.42 0.70
N VAL A 273 19.94 7.53 -0.48
CA VAL A 273 20.38 6.81 -1.68
C VAL A 273 21.67 7.42 -2.22
N GLU A 274 21.77 8.75 -2.26
CA GLU A 274 22.98 9.47 -2.69
C GLU A 274 24.17 9.16 -1.76
N ASN A 275 24.00 9.21 -0.43
CA ASN A 275 25.04 8.85 0.54
C ASN A 275 25.50 7.39 0.40
N ARG A 276 24.56 6.45 0.18
CA ARG A 276 24.92 5.03 -0.08
C ARG A 276 25.68 4.86 -1.38
N ARG A 277 25.28 5.56 -2.45
CA ARG A 277 25.99 5.55 -3.74
C ARG A 277 27.39 6.15 -3.61
N ALA A 278 27.54 7.26 -2.90
CA ALA A 278 28.83 7.91 -2.64
C ALA A 278 29.76 6.98 -1.85
N PHE A 279 29.26 6.35 -0.78
CA PHE A 279 30.03 5.37 -0.01
C PHE A 279 30.49 4.17 -0.85
N MET A 280 29.59 3.60 -1.66
CA MET A 280 29.93 2.48 -2.55
C MET A 280 30.96 2.87 -3.62
N LYS A 281 30.88 4.10 -4.16
CA LYS A 281 31.88 4.63 -5.10
C LYS A 281 33.24 4.81 -4.43
N LEU A 282 33.29 5.42 -3.24
CA LEU A 282 34.52 5.62 -2.48
C LEU A 282 35.20 4.28 -2.17
N ARG A 283 34.43 3.28 -1.73
CA ARG A 283 34.95 1.94 -1.45
C ARG A 283 35.52 1.26 -2.69
N ARG A 284 34.89 1.42 -3.86
CA ARG A 284 35.43 0.93 -5.14
C ARG A 284 36.74 1.61 -5.51
N GLN A 285 36.83 2.94 -5.34
CA GLN A 285 38.06 3.68 -5.61
C GLN A 285 39.21 3.23 -4.71
N GLN A 286 38.97 3.11 -3.40
CA GLN A 286 39.98 2.61 -2.45
C GLN A 286 40.42 1.18 -2.76
N GLN A 287 39.52 0.32 -3.22
CA GLN A 287 39.85 -1.04 -3.64
C GLN A 287 40.78 -1.04 -4.86
N ILE A 288 40.43 -0.27 -5.90
CA ILE A 288 41.24 -0.12 -7.11
C ILE A 288 42.62 0.47 -6.79
N GLU A 289 42.67 1.48 -5.92
CA GLU A 289 43.93 2.11 -5.50
C GLU A 289 44.85 1.13 -4.76
N ARG A 290 44.30 0.28 -3.89
CA ARG A 290 45.06 -0.78 -3.21
C ARG A 290 45.58 -1.83 -4.17
N GLU A 291 44.74 -2.27 -5.12
CA GLU A 291 45.13 -3.23 -6.16
C GLU A 291 46.25 -2.65 -7.03
N LEU A 292 46.11 -1.40 -7.47
CA LEU A 292 47.13 -0.69 -8.25
C LEU A 292 48.45 -0.54 -7.50
N ASN A 293 48.40 -0.14 -6.22
CA ASN A 293 49.61 -0.05 -5.38
C ASN A 293 50.26 -1.42 -5.16
N GLY A 294 49.46 -2.48 -5.05
CA GLY A 294 49.95 -3.85 -5.01
C GLY A 294 50.71 -4.20 -6.29
N TYR A 295 50.10 -3.99 -7.46
CA TYR A 295 50.75 -4.25 -8.75
C TYR A 295 52.03 -3.44 -8.93
N ARG A 296 52.04 -2.17 -8.52
CA ARG A 296 53.23 -1.32 -8.57
C ARG A 296 54.38 -1.91 -7.75
N ALA A 297 54.12 -2.33 -6.52
CA ALA A 297 55.13 -2.95 -5.67
C ALA A 297 55.69 -4.26 -6.28
N TRP A 298 54.84 -5.05 -6.97
CA TRP A 298 55.30 -6.22 -7.71
C TRP A 298 56.18 -5.87 -8.90
N ILE A 299 55.86 -4.80 -9.65
CA ILE A 299 56.69 -4.30 -10.75
C ILE A 299 58.04 -3.81 -10.24
N ASP A 300 58.06 -2.96 -9.20
CA ASP A 300 59.30 -2.44 -8.60
C ASP A 300 60.19 -3.60 -8.13
N ARG A 301 59.58 -4.63 -7.51
CA ARG A 301 60.29 -5.84 -7.07
C ARG A 301 60.88 -6.65 -8.22
N ALA A 302 60.15 -6.77 -9.33
CA ALA A 302 60.63 -7.47 -10.51
C ALA A 302 61.79 -6.71 -11.18
N GLU A 303 61.72 -5.39 -11.23
CA GLU A 303 62.80 -4.53 -11.75
C GLU A 303 64.08 -4.65 -10.91
N GLU A 304 63.98 -4.63 -9.57
CA GLU A 304 65.11 -4.87 -8.67
C GLU A 304 65.81 -6.21 -8.93
N VAL A 305 65.04 -7.28 -9.15
CA VAL A 305 65.59 -8.63 -9.40
C VAL A 305 66.28 -8.68 -10.76
N MET A 306 65.69 -8.09 -11.80
CA MET A 306 66.29 -8.02 -13.14
C MET A 306 67.62 -7.26 -13.13
N LEU A 307 67.66 -6.08 -12.48
CA LEU A 307 68.88 -5.28 -12.34
C LEU A 307 69.96 -6.00 -11.52
N ALA A 308 69.57 -6.76 -10.50
CA ALA A 308 70.51 -7.57 -9.72
C ALA A 308 71.11 -8.71 -10.55
N GLU A 309 70.34 -9.32 -11.46
CA GLU A 309 70.81 -10.38 -12.36
C GLU A 309 71.74 -9.83 -13.46
N GLU A 310 71.43 -8.65 -14.01
CA GLU A 310 72.31 -7.94 -14.95
C GLU A 310 73.65 -7.52 -14.31
N ASN A 311 73.62 -7.02 -13.06
CA ASN A 311 74.83 -6.72 -12.29
C ASN A 311 75.65 -7.99 -11.94
N LYS A 312 75.00 -9.15 -11.82
CA LYS A 312 75.69 -10.43 -11.57
C LYS A 312 76.38 -10.96 -12.82
N ASN A 313 75.87 -10.63 -14.00
CA ASN A 313 76.45 -10.98 -15.30
C ASN A 313 77.54 -10.00 -15.78
N SER A 314 77.77 -8.89 -15.08
CA SER A 314 78.83 -7.91 -15.42
C SER A 314 80.12 -8.13 -14.61
N GLY A 315 80.89 -9.14 -15.03
CA GLY A 315 82.34 -9.31 -14.80
C GLY A 315 83.03 -9.72 -16.12
N PRO A 316 84.31 -9.40 -16.35
CA PRO A 316 84.76 -8.75 -17.58
C PRO A 316 85.00 -9.66 -18.80
N SER A 317 84.61 -9.13 -19.97
CA SER A 317 85.02 -9.47 -21.35
C SER A 317 84.39 -10.72 -21.99
N ALA A 318 83.50 -10.52 -22.97
CA ALA A 318 83.82 -10.67 -24.41
C ALA A 318 82.54 -10.67 -25.28
N LEU A 319 82.57 -9.81 -26.31
CA LEU A 319 81.96 -9.98 -27.64
C LEU A 319 80.42 -10.01 -27.77
N ASP A 320 79.93 -8.99 -28.50
CA ASP A 320 78.89 -9.04 -29.54
C ASP A 320 77.81 -10.12 -29.43
N GLY A 321 76.55 -9.72 -29.12
CA GLY A 321 75.40 -10.54 -29.53
C GLY A 321 74.07 -10.45 -28.78
N GLU A 322 73.94 -9.77 -27.63
CA GLU A 322 72.73 -9.95 -26.77
C GLU A 322 71.92 -8.68 -26.44
N SER A 323 72.23 -7.51 -27.03
CA SER A 323 71.48 -6.28 -26.75
C SER A 323 70.08 -6.23 -27.37
N ALA A 324 69.80 -7.05 -28.38
CA ALA A 324 68.49 -7.12 -29.04
C ALA A 324 67.48 -8.02 -28.31
N ASP A 325 67.92 -9.10 -27.68
CA ASP A 325 67.03 -10.11 -27.07
C ASP A 325 66.46 -9.67 -25.72
N SER A 326 67.25 -8.96 -24.91
CA SER A 326 66.77 -8.39 -23.64
C SER A 326 65.74 -7.27 -23.86
N CYS A 327 65.94 -6.43 -24.88
CA CYS A 327 64.98 -5.38 -25.24
C CYS A 327 63.66 -5.98 -25.79
N PHE A 328 63.74 -7.07 -26.57
CA PHE A 328 62.56 -7.79 -27.09
C PHE A 328 61.77 -8.49 -25.98
N ARG A 329 62.46 -9.11 -25.01
CA ARG A 329 61.83 -9.73 -23.83
C ARG A 329 61.13 -8.71 -22.93
N ILE A 330 61.75 -7.56 -22.67
CA ILE A 330 61.14 -6.47 -21.88
C ILE A 330 59.90 -5.91 -22.60
N MET A 331 59.99 -5.71 -23.92
CA MET A 331 58.86 -5.22 -24.71
C MET A 331 57.69 -6.23 -24.72
N CYS A 332 57.95 -7.54 -24.81
CA CYS A 332 56.93 -8.58 -24.72
C CYS A 332 56.28 -8.67 -23.33
N ILE A 333 57.03 -8.51 -22.24
CA ILE A 333 56.49 -8.54 -20.87
C ILE A 333 55.62 -7.30 -20.61
N VAL A 334 56.05 -6.12 -21.06
CA VAL A 334 55.25 -4.88 -20.97
C VAL A 334 53.98 -4.97 -21.83
N LEU A 335 54.04 -5.56 -23.03
CA LEU A 335 52.87 -5.83 -23.88
C LEU A 335 51.89 -6.84 -23.26
N LEU A 336 52.38 -7.90 -22.62
CA LEU A 336 51.54 -8.89 -21.94
C LEU A 336 50.85 -8.29 -20.69
N LEU A 337 51.56 -7.48 -19.91
CA LEU A 337 51.00 -6.78 -18.75
C LEU A 337 49.99 -5.70 -19.16
N SER A 338 50.20 -5.00 -20.26
CA SER A 338 49.25 -4.01 -20.78
C SER A 338 48.00 -4.64 -21.41
N LEU A 339 48.09 -5.84 -21.99
CA LEU A 339 46.92 -6.61 -22.44
C LEU A 339 46.04 -7.14 -21.28
N GLN A 340 46.63 -7.45 -20.12
CA GLN A 340 45.89 -7.86 -18.92
C GLN A 340 45.18 -6.70 -18.20
N LEU A 341 45.58 -5.46 -18.43
CA LEU A 341 44.94 -4.26 -17.89
C LEU A 341 43.75 -3.77 -18.73
N LEU A 342 43.58 -4.28 -19.96
CA LEU A 342 42.51 -3.90 -20.90
C LEU A 342 41.35 -4.90 -21.02
N SER A 343 41.40 -6.03 -20.30
CA SER A 343 40.31 -7.01 -20.17
C SER A 343 39.71 -6.96 -18.77
#